data_AF-B9LWI0-F1
#
_entry.id   AF-B9LWI0-F1
#
_cell.length_a   1.000
_cell.length_b   1.000
_cell.length_c   1.000
_cell.angle_alpha   90.00
_cell.angle_beta   90.00
_cell.angle_gamma   90.00
#
_symmetry.space_group_name_H-M   'P 1'
#
loop_
_entity.id
_entity.type
_entity.pdbx_description
1 polymer ?
#
loop_
_entity_poly.entity_id
_entity_poly.type
_entity_poly.pdbx_seq_one_letter_code
_entity_poly.pdbx_strand_id
1 'polypeptide(L)'
;MTEDNEDRRSNQVDNGGDNNQNPALEQWKFYGQTTLDVSNRRLKNNRFYQKLVLGTFAGVGAGVKLGVVTSIVLLLVGIVGVALSILWMAHIISYKQLNSGKYRVLSEIAKEDLPMEPFQEEWDQLKRGRDPEEYITHTSVEIWWPRVTLWVFGLMIIAGGLQKINAIDLLTPLSLIWSGVMAVYGLAAFRGRWTPFDSIGPYWKQRKK
;
A
#
# COMPACT_ATOMS: atom_id res chain seq x y z
N MET A 1 -78.03 -25.05 15.22
CA MET A 1 -76.87 -25.45 16.04
C MET A 1 -75.66 -25.08 15.22
N THR A 2 -75.19 -23.86 15.48
CA THR A 2 -74.29 -23.03 14.67
C THR A 2 -73.31 -22.46 15.66
N GLU A 3 -72.17 -23.12 15.81
CA GLU A 3 -71.01 -22.70 16.61
C GLU A 3 -70.01 -23.84 16.39
N ASP A 4 -68.96 -23.59 15.60
CA ASP A 4 -67.69 -24.38 15.53
C ASP A 4 -66.90 -24.21 14.22
N ASN A 5 -67.18 -23.19 13.40
CA ASN A 5 -66.40 -22.95 12.17
C ASN A 5 -65.84 -21.54 12.01
N GLU A 6 -65.91 -20.67 13.01
CA GLU A 6 -65.31 -19.33 12.93
C GLU A 6 -63.91 -19.22 13.53
N ASP A 7 -63.45 -20.19 14.32
CA ASP A 7 -62.18 -20.06 15.07
C ASP A 7 -60.93 -20.61 14.34
N ARG A 8 -61.07 -20.98 13.05
CA ARG A 8 -59.93 -21.33 12.18
C ARG A 8 -59.46 -20.18 11.29
N ARG A 9 -59.81 -18.94 11.62
CA ARG A 9 -59.48 -17.76 10.80
C ARG A 9 -58.52 -16.76 11.46
N SER A 10 -57.93 -17.07 12.61
CA SER A 10 -57.12 -16.10 13.37
C SER A 10 -55.64 -16.45 13.57
N ASN A 11 -55.12 -17.54 12.99
CA ASN A 11 -53.69 -17.87 13.08
C ASN A 11 -53.00 -17.98 11.71
N GLN A 12 -53.41 -17.14 10.76
CA GLN A 12 -52.43 -16.65 9.80
C GLN A 12 -51.66 -15.55 10.51
N VAL A 13 -50.66 -15.95 11.30
CA VAL A 13 -49.56 -15.06 11.65
C VAL A 13 -49.04 -14.57 10.32
N ASP A 14 -49.37 -13.32 10.01
CA ASP A 14 -48.65 -12.52 9.05
C ASP A 14 -47.20 -12.52 9.51
N ASN A 15 -46.44 -13.51 9.05
CA ASN A 15 -45.00 -13.47 9.03
C ASN A 15 -44.62 -12.43 7.98
N GLY A 16 -45.00 -11.18 8.24
CA GLY A 16 -44.37 -9.97 7.76
C GLY A 16 -42.99 -9.85 8.39
N GLY A 17 -42.19 -10.90 8.25
CA GLY A 17 -40.75 -10.80 8.30
C GLY A 17 -40.35 -10.28 6.92
N ASP A 18 -40.32 -8.96 6.78
CA ASP A 18 -39.60 -8.26 5.72
C ASP A 18 -38.11 -8.63 5.81
N ASN A 19 -37.80 -9.87 5.45
CA ASN A 19 -36.47 -10.36 5.20
C ASN A 19 -36.20 -10.15 3.69
N ASN A 20 -36.53 -8.96 3.20
CA ASN A 20 -36.13 -8.50 1.87
C ASN A 20 -34.63 -8.17 1.94
N GLN A 21 -33.83 -9.21 2.19
CA GLN A 21 -32.38 -9.15 2.07
C GLN A 21 -32.10 -8.89 0.60
N ASN A 22 -31.84 -7.62 0.26
CA ASN A 22 -31.41 -7.26 -1.08
C ASN A 22 -30.09 -8.00 -1.36
N PRO A 23 -30.08 -9.03 -2.23
CA PRO A 23 -28.90 -9.88 -2.42
C PRO A 23 -27.73 -9.09 -2.99
N ALA A 24 -27.98 -8.05 -3.79
CA ALA A 24 -26.95 -7.17 -4.30
C ALA A 24 -26.33 -6.32 -3.17
N LEU A 25 -27.14 -5.84 -2.22
CA LEU A 25 -26.64 -5.14 -1.03
C LEU A 25 -25.76 -6.06 -0.17
N GLU A 26 -26.14 -7.33 0.00
CA GLU A 26 -25.34 -8.29 0.76
C GLU A 26 -24.01 -8.59 0.06
N GLN A 27 -24.03 -8.82 -1.25
CA GLN A 27 -22.84 -9.01 -2.05
C GLN A 27 -21.92 -7.78 -2.00
N TRP A 28 -22.50 -6.58 -2.10
CA TRP A 28 -21.78 -5.31 -1.99
C TRP A 28 -21.13 -5.15 -0.61
N LYS A 29 -21.86 -5.40 0.48
CA LYS A 29 -21.35 -5.36 1.86
C LYS A 29 -20.20 -6.35 2.06
N PHE A 30 -20.39 -7.59 1.61
CA PHE A 30 -19.36 -8.63 1.68
C PHE A 30 -18.10 -8.19 0.92
N TYR A 31 -18.26 -7.71 -0.32
CA TYR A 31 -17.13 -7.30 -1.13
C TYR A 31 -16.42 -6.06 -0.56
N GLY A 32 -17.18 -5.11 0.00
CA GLY A 32 -16.66 -3.98 0.78
C GLY A 32 -15.80 -4.43 1.96
N GLN A 33 -16.28 -5.41 2.73
CA GLN A 33 -15.49 -6.01 3.83
C GLN A 33 -14.18 -6.63 3.32
N THR A 34 -14.22 -7.39 2.21
CA THR A 34 -12.97 -7.97 1.67
C THR A 34 -11.96 -6.92 1.21
N THR A 35 -12.44 -5.76 0.76
CA THR A 35 -11.64 -4.59 0.32
C THR A 35 -10.97 -3.92 1.53
N LEU A 36 -11.71 -3.76 2.63
CA LEU A 36 -11.15 -3.32 3.90
C LEU A 36 -10.08 -4.29 4.41
N ASP A 37 -10.31 -5.61 4.31
CA ASP A 37 -9.34 -6.62 4.73
C ASP A 37 -8.05 -6.58 3.90
N VAL A 38 -8.13 -6.28 2.58
CA VAL A 38 -6.94 -6.04 1.74
C VAL A 38 -6.14 -4.87 2.28
N SER A 39 -6.82 -3.77 2.65
CA SER A 39 -6.18 -2.57 3.21
C SER A 39 -5.53 -2.87 4.57
N ASN A 40 -6.19 -3.64 5.44
CA ASN A 40 -5.64 -4.08 6.72
C ASN A 40 -4.40 -4.99 6.56
N ARG A 41 -4.43 -5.91 5.59
CA ARG A 41 -3.26 -6.76 5.25
C ARG A 41 -2.09 -5.92 4.75
N ARG A 42 -2.34 -4.91 3.92
CA ARG A 42 -1.31 -3.96 3.45
C ARG A 42 -0.67 -3.21 4.61
N LEU A 43 -1.45 -2.70 5.56
CA LEU A 43 -0.93 -2.03 6.75
C LEU A 43 -0.07 -2.97 7.61
N LYS A 44 -0.52 -4.21 7.84
CA LYS A 44 0.24 -5.24 8.57
C LYS A 44 1.57 -5.55 7.87
N ASN A 45 1.54 -5.69 6.55
CA ASN A 45 2.72 -5.96 5.73
C ASN A 45 3.71 -4.78 5.73
N ASN A 46 3.23 -3.54 5.64
CA ASN A 46 4.07 -2.35 5.76
C ASN A 46 4.77 -2.28 7.12
N ARG A 47 4.05 -2.53 8.22
CA ARG A 47 4.64 -2.60 9.57
C ARG A 47 5.68 -3.72 9.69
N PHE A 48 5.46 -4.85 9.04
CA PHE A 48 6.44 -5.94 9.01
C PHE A 48 7.75 -5.49 8.35
N TYR A 49 7.70 -4.87 7.17
CA TYR A 49 8.90 -4.36 6.51
C TYR A 49 9.61 -3.26 7.31
N GLN A 50 8.86 -2.33 7.90
CA GLN A 50 9.41 -1.29 8.78
C GLN A 50 10.20 -1.90 9.95
N LYS A 51 9.62 -2.91 10.61
CA LYS A 51 10.30 -3.63 11.70
C LYS A 51 11.54 -4.36 11.23
N LEU A 52 11.50 -4.98 10.06
CA LEU A 52 12.64 -5.70 9.48
C LEU A 52 13.80 -4.74 9.21
N VAL A 53 13.53 -3.61 8.54
CA VAL A 53 14.54 -2.57 8.29
C VAL A 53 15.10 -1.99 9.59
N LEU A 54 14.23 -1.62 10.53
CA LEU A 54 14.66 -1.07 11.81
C LEU A 54 15.53 -2.08 12.59
N GLY A 55 15.14 -3.35 12.60
CA GLY A 55 15.90 -4.44 13.21
C GLY A 55 17.26 -4.62 12.55
N THR A 56 17.33 -4.56 11.21
CA THR A 56 18.59 -4.61 10.47
C THR A 56 19.50 -3.43 10.85
N PHE A 57 18.98 -2.20 10.89
CA PHE A 57 19.79 -1.04 11.29
C PHE A 57 20.27 -1.11 12.73
N ALA A 58 19.42 -1.55 13.67
CA ALA A 58 19.82 -1.77 15.05
C ALA A 58 20.92 -2.85 15.16
N GLY A 59 20.77 -3.96 14.44
CA GLY A 59 21.76 -5.04 14.40
C GLY A 59 23.10 -4.61 13.83
N VAL A 60 23.10 -3.87 12.73
CA VAL A 60 24.32 -3.29 12.14
C VAL A 60 24.96 -2.30 13.12
N GLY A 61 24.18 -1.39 13.71
CA GLY A 61 24.69 -0.42 14.67
C GLY A 61 25.33 -1.06 15.91
N ALA A 62 24.71 -2.12 16.45
CA ALA A 62 25.29 -2.92 17.52
C ALA A 62 26.57 -3.64 17.06
N GLY A 63 26.56 -4.23 15.87
CA GLY A 63 27.73 -4.91 15.31
C GLY A 63 28.92 -3.98 15.08
N VAL A 64 28.68 -2.72 14.69
CA VAL A 64 29.73 -1.70 14.58
C VAL A 64 30.37 -1.44 15.94
N LYS A 65 29.56 -1.26 17.00
CA LYS A 65 30.07 -1.05 18.37
C LYS A 65 30.89 -2.22 18.89
N LEU A 66 30.53 -3.45 18.48
CA LEU A 66 31.22 -4.67 18.86
C LEU A 66 32.43 -4.99 17.96
N GLY A 67 32.71 -4.18 16.93
CA GLY A 67 33.82 -4.40 16.01
C GLY A 67 33.67 -5.61 15.08
N VAL A 68 32.46 -6.16 14.95
CA VAL A 68 32.19 -7.38 14.13
C VAL A 68 31.71 -7.05 12.71
N VAL A 69 31.40 -5.79 12.42
CA VAL A 69 30.96 -5.35 11.09
C VAL A 69 32.17 -5.14 10.20
N THR A 70 32.44 -6.14 9.36
CA THR A 70 33.46 -6.06 8.30
C THR A 70 32.87 -5.53 7.00
N SER A 71 33.73 -5.18 6.04
CA SER A 71 33.32 -4.78 4.68
C SER A 71 32.41 -5.81 4.00
N ILE A 72 32.69 -7.10 4.21
CA ILE A 72 31.89 -8.22 3.68
C ILE A 72 30.50 -8.25 4.33
N VAL A 73 30.42 -8.03 5.64
CA VAL A 73 29.14 -7.96 6.36
C VAL A 73 28.31 -6.78 5.83
N LEU A 74 28.91 -5.61 5.61
CA LEU A 74 28.22 -4.45 5.03
C LEU A 74 27.69 -4.74 3.63
N LEU A 75 28.48 -5.40 2.78
CA LEU A 75 28.06 -5.82 1.43
C LEU A 75 26.85 -6.75 1.50
N LEU A 76 26.91 -7.79 2.32
CA LEU A 76 25.83 -8.78 2.45
C LEU A 76 24.54 -8.15 2.97
N VAL A 77 24.64 -7.33 4.03
CA VAL A 77 23.48 -6.62 4.58
C VAL A 77 22.90 -5.66 3.55
N GLY A 78 23.75 -4.94 2.81
CA GLY A 78 23.33 -4.05 1.74
C GLY A 78 22.57 -4.78 0.63
N ILE A 79 23.10 -5.92 0.15
CA ILE A 79 22.45 -6.72 -0.91
C ILE A 79 21.08 -7.23 -0.45
N VAL A 80 21.01 -7.81 0.76
CA VAL A 80 19.75 -8.30 1.32
C VAL A 80 18.76 -7.16 1.52
N GLY A 81 19.21 -6.02 2.05
CA GLY A 81 18.38 -4.84 2.28
C GLY A 81 17.84 -4.20 0.99
N VAL A 82 18.63 -4.21 -0.09
CA VAL A 82 18.17 -3.80 -1.43
C VAL A 82 17.05 -4.72 -1.90
N ALA A 83 17.25 -6.05 -1.82
CA ALA A 83 16.23 -7.02 -2.21
C ALA A 83 14.93 -6.86 -1.40
N LEU A 84 15.05 -6.65 -0.07
CA LEU A 84 13.91 -6.40 0.80
C LEU A 84 13.15 -5.12 0.43
N SER A 85 13.87 -4.05 0.07
CA SER A 85 13.27 -2.77 -0.32
C SER A 85 12.50 -2.88 -1.64
N ILE A 86 13.04 -3.62 -2.62
CA ILE A 86 12.35 -3.92 -3.88
C ILE A 86 11.09 -4.75 -3.60
N LEU A 87 11.19 -5.78 -2.77
CA LEU A 87 10.06 -6.65 -2.42
C LEU A 87 8.96 -5.90 -1.66
N TRP A 88 9.34 -4.97 -0.79
CA TRP A 88 8.39 -4.08 -0.12
C TRP A 88 7.64 -3.20 -1.13
N MET A 89 8.36 -2.61 -2.08
CA MET A 89 7.74 -1.80 -3.13
C MET A 89 6.77 -2.62 -3.99
N ALA A 90 7.15 -3.84 -4.37
CA ALA A 90 6.30 -4.75 -5.13
C ALA A 90 5.01 -5.08 -4.37
N HIS A 91 5.07 -5.33 -3.07
CA HIS A 91 3.88 -5.58 -2.26
C HIS A 91 2.94 -4.36 -2.20
N ILE A 92 3.46 -3.15 -1.98
CA ILE A 92 2.65 -1.92 -1.98
C ILE A 92 1.89 -1.78 -3.31
N ILE A 93 2.58 -1.99 -4.43
CA ILE A 93 1.99 -1.92 -5.78
C ILE A 93 0.92 -2.99 -5.96
N SER A 94 1.21 -4.24 -5.58
CA SER A 94 0.29 -5.37 -5.68
C SER A 94 -1.00 -5.12 -4.90
N TYR A 95 -0.89 -4.68 -3.64
CA TYR A 95 -2.07 -4.34 -2.83
C TYR A 95 -2.87 -3.18 -3.42
N LYS A 96 -2.21 -2.14 -3.94
CA LYS A 96 -2.90 -1.03 -4.62
C LYS A 96 -3.71 -1.56 -5.81
N GLN A 97 -3.09 -2.36 -6.67
CA GLN A 97 -3.73 -2.91 -7.88
C GLN A 97 -4.93 -3.79 -7.53
N LEU A 98 -4.77 -4.69 -6.56
CA LEU A 98 -5.85 -5.56 -6.10
C LEU A 98 -7.02 -4.74 -5.54
N ASN A 99 -6.74 -3.73 -4.71
CA ASN A 99 -7.79 -2.89 -4.15
C ASN A 99 -8.50 -2.06 -5.23
N SER A 100 -7.76 -1.50 -6.18
CA SER A 100 -8.35 -0.77 -7.31
C SER A 100 -9.25 -1.66 -8.18
N GLY A 101 -8.85 -2.91 -8.41
CA GLY A 101 -9.71 -3.89 -9.09
C GLY A 101 -10.98 -4.21 -8.29
N LYS A 102 -10.86 -4.35 -6.98
CA LYS A 102 -12.00 -4.62 -6.10
C LYS A 102 -13.00 -3.47 -6.05
N TYR A 103 -12.52 -2.22 -5.93
CA TYR A 103 -13.40 -1.05 -5.96
C TYR A 103 -14.14 -0.89 -7.29
N ARG A 104 -13.54 -1.31 -8.41
CA ARG A 104 -14.23 -1.32 -9.71
C ARG A 104 -15.44 -2.26 -9.71
N VAL A 105 -15.26 -3.49 -9.23
CA VAL A 105 -16.37 -4.46 -9.10
C VAL A 105 -17.42 -3.94 -8.11
N LEU A 106 -16.99 -3.31 -7.02
CA LEU A 106 -17.89 -2.73 -6.02
C LEU A 106 -18.74 -1.57 -6.58
N SER A 107 -18.16 -0.74 -7.45
CA SER A 107 -18.86 0.32 -8.17
C SER A 107 -19.81 -0.25 -9.23
N GLU A 108 -19.40 -1.28 -9.98
CA GLU A 108 -20.28 -1.96 -10.95
C GLU A 108 -21.55 -2.52 -10.28
N ILE A 109 -21.42 -3.23 -9.15
CA ILE A 109 -22.58 -3.73 -8.38
C ILE A 109 -23.46 -2.57 -7.90
N ALA A 110 -22.86 -1.51 -7.36
CA ALA A 110 -23.61 -0.38 -6.84
C ALA A 110 -24.37 0.38 -7.93
N LYS A 111 -23.78 0.49 -9.12
CA LYS A 111 -24.38 1.16 -10.27
C LYS A 111 -25.65 0.47 -10.78
N GLU A 112 -25.64 -0.86 -10.77
CA GLU A 112 -26.71 -1.68 -11.33
C GLU A 112 -27.87 -1.86 -10.34
N ASP A 113 -27.57 -2.06 -9.05
CA ASP A 113 -28.54 -2.59 -8.10
C ASP A 113 -28.73 -1.76 -6.81
N LEU A 114 -27.98 -0.67 -6.62
CA LEU A 114 -28.05 0.19 -5.43
C LEU A 114 -28.49 1.62 -5.77
N PRO A 115 -29.11 2.35 -4.81
CA PRO A 115 -29.61 3.70 -5.05
C PRO A 115 -28.51 4.76 -5.20
N MET A 116 -27.28 4.47 -4.76
CA MET A 116 -26.15 5.40 -4.86
C MET A 116 -24.80 4.66 -4.81
N GLU A 117 -23.75 5.32 -5.30
CA GLU A 117 -22.37 4.81 -5.32
C GLU A 117 -21.45 5.65 -4.42
N PRO A 118 -21.49 5.49 -3.09
CA PRO A 118 -20.81 6.41 -2.16
C PRO A 118 -19.29 6.45 -2.36
N PHE A 119 -18.66 5.31 -2.68
CA PHE A 119 -17.22 5.26 -2.93
C PHE A 119 -16.81 5.97 -4.22
N GLN A 120 -17.66 5.97 -5.24
CA GLN A 120 -17.39 6.66 -6.50
C GLN A 120 -17.58 8.17 -6.33
N GLU A 121 -18.61 8.58 -5.60
CA GLU A 121 -18.82 9.98 -5.21
C GLU A 121 -17.68 10.52 -4.36
N GLU A 122 -17.23 9.78 -3.34
CA GLU A 122 -16.06 10.14 -2.52
C GLU A 122 -14.80 10.29 -3.40
N TRP A 123 -14.56 9.34 -4.31
CA TRP A 123 -13.41 9.40 -5.20
C TRP A 123 -13.43 10.60 -6.15
N ASP A 124 -14.61 11.01 -6.60
CA ASP A 124 -14.81 12.17 -7.46
C ASP A 124 -14.63 13.49 -6.70
N GLN A 125 -15.09 13.58 -5.45
CA GLN A 125 -14.82 14.71 -4.55
C GLN A 125 -13.32 14.87 -4.31
N LEU A 126 -12.59 13.76 -4.10
CA LEU A 126 -11.12 13.73 -3.96
C LEU A 126 -10.36 13.94 -5.30
N LYS A 127 -11.00 14.49 -6.33
CA LYS A 127 -10.46 14.74 -7.69
C LYS A 127 -9.79 13.51 -8.33
N ARG A 128 -10.18 12.30 -7.91
CA ARG A 128 -9.58 11.02 -8.30
C ARG A 128 -8.08 10.94 -8.00
N GLY A 129 -7.60 11.65 -6.98
CA GLY A 129 -6.19 11.74 -6.62
C GLY A 129 -5.29 12.32 -7.72
N ARG A 130 -5.86 13.09 -8.65
CA ARG A 130 -5.11 13.80 -9.71
C ARG A 130 -4.61 15.17 -9.26
N ASP A 131 -5.25 15.72 -8.23
CA ASP A 131 -4.86 16.97 -7.62
C ASP A 131 -4.29 16.71 -6.21
N PRO A 132 -2.96 16.86 -6.03
CA PRO A 132 -2.32 16.69 -4.72
C PRO A 132 -2.71 17.76 -3.69
N GLU A 133 -3.21 18.93 -4.12
CA GLU A 133 -3.71 19.95 -3.19
C GLU A 133 -5.02 19.50 -2.53
N GLU A 134 -5.81 18.69 -3.24
CA GLU A 134 -7.05 18.11 -2.71
C GLU A 134 -6.79 16.80 -1.96
N TYR A 135 -6.07 15.85 -2.59
CA TYR A 135 -5.87 14.52 -2.02
C TYR A 135 -4.55 13.87 -2.43
N ILE A 136 -3.71 13.60 -1.43
CA ILE A 136 -2.52 12.78 -1.58
C ILE A 136 -2.86 11.33 -1.29
N THR A 137 -2.73 10.45 -2.28
CA THR A 137 -3.04 9.03 -2.10
C THR A 137 -2.11 8.38 -1.06
N HIS A 138 -2.65 7.48 -0.23
CA HIS A 138 -1.83 6.72 0.71
C HIS A 138 -0.66 5.99 0.03
N THR A 139 -0.89 5.46 -1.17
CA THR A 139 0.14 4.73 -1.91
C THR A 139 1.28 5.62 -2.40
N SER A 140 1.01 6.88 -2.74
CA SER A 140 2.07 7.81 -3.11
C SER A 140 2.97 8.14 -1.92
N VAL A 141 2.45 8.18 -0.69
CA VAL A 141 3.26 8.38 0.52
C VAL A 141 4.04 7.11 0.89
N GLU A 142 3.37 5.96 0.90
CA GLU A 142 3.97 4.70 1.36
C GLU A 142 5.16 4.25 0.52
N ILE A 143 5.19 4.56 -0.78
CA ILE A 143 6.28 4.16 -1.68
C ILE A 143 7.61 4.86 -1.36
N TRP A 144 7.60 5.95 -0.59
CA TRP A 144 8.84 6.64 -0.20
C TRP A 144 9.66 5.84 0.80
N TRP A 145 9.02 5.14 1.73
CA TRP A 145 9.72 4.31 2.70
C TRP A 145 10.66 3.29 2.04
N PRO A 146 10.19 2.39 1.16
CA PRO A 146 11.07 1.45 0.49
C PRO A 146 12.10 2.11 -0.43
N ARG A 147 11.81 3.29 -1.01
CA ARG A 147 12.81 4.06 -1.76
C ARG A 147 13.94 4.48 -0.83
N VAL A 148 13.64 5.17 0.26
CA VAL A 148 14.64 5.62 1.26
C VAL A 148 15.48 4.45 1.75
N THR A 149 14.87 3.30 2.05
CA THR A 149 15.63 2.13 2.51
C THR A 149 16.48 1.52 1.41
N LEU A 150 15.99 1.47 0.16
CA LEU A 150 16.76 1.04 -1.01
C LEU A 150 18.03 1.90 -1.15
N TRP A 151 17.89 3.22 -0.99
CA TRP A 151 19.02 4.15 -1.04
C TRP A 151 20.03 3.90 0.07
N VAL A 152 19.58 3.74 1.32
CA VAL A 152 20.47 3.48 2.48
C VAL A 152 21.24 2.17 2.29
N PHE A 153 20.55 1.09 1.90
CA PHE A 153 21.21 -0.19 1.66
C PHE A 153 22.16 -0.16 0.45
N GLY A 154 21.83 0.59 -0.60
CA GLY A 154 22.75 0.84 -1.71
C GLY A 154 24.05 1.52 -1.26
N LEU A 155 23.96 2.52 -0.36
CA LEU A 155 25.14 3.15 0.23
C LEU A 155 25.98 2.17 1.06
N MET A 156 25.35 1.22 1.76
CA MET A 156 26.08 0.17 2.49
C MET A 156 26.88 -0.73 1.56
N ILE A 157 26.34 -1.08 0.38
CA ILE A 157 27.06 -1.84 -0.63
C ILE A 157 28.28 -1.05 -1.11
N ILE A 158 28.09 0.23 -1.44
CA ILE A 158 29.18 1.09 -1.91
C ILE A 158 30.25 1.24 -0.82
N ALA A 159 29.86 1.50 0.43
CA ALA A 159 30.78 1.63 1.55
C ALA A 159 31.60 0.34 1.78
N GLY A 160 30.94 -0.83 1.77
CA GLY A 160 31.63 -2.12 1.88
C GLY A 160 32.59 -2.38 0.70
N GLY A 161 32.20 -2.00 -0.51
CA GLY A 161 33.06 -2.10 -1.70
C GLY A 161 34.28 -1.19 -1.62
N LEU A 162 34.10 0.08 -1.24
CA LEU A 162 35.18 1.06 -1.07
C LEU A 162 36.16 0.65 0.04
N GLN A 163 35.67 0.11 1.15
CA GLN A 163 36.52 -0.46 2.21
C GLN A 163 37.39 -1.61 1.68
N LYS A 164 36.86 -2.45 0.78
CA LYS A 164 37.60 -3.60 0.26
C LYS A 164 38.77 -3.19 -0.64
N ILE A 165 38.64 -2.07 -1.34
CA ILE A 165 39.68 -1.52 -2.24
C ILE A 165 40.54 -0.43 -1.58
N ASN A 166 40.42 -0.23 -0.26
CA ASN A 166 41.12 0.82 0.51
C ASN A 166 40.90 2.24 -0.03
N ALA A 167 39.76 2.52 -0.66
CA ALA A 167 39.41 3.84 -1.20
C ALA A 167 38.35 4.54 -0.35
N ILE A 168 38.46 4.45 0.98
CA ILE A 168 37.47 4.97 1.92
C ILE A 168 37.32 6.50 1.82
N ASP A 169 38.37 7.20 1.38
CA ASP A 169 38.37 8.66 1.23
C ASP A 169 37.33 9.14 0.20
N LEU A 170 36.91 8.27 -0.73
CA LEU A 170 35.85 8.55 -1.69
C LEU A 170 34.45 8.47 -1.08
N LEU A 171 34.27 7.87 0.10
CA LEU A 171 32.96 7.68 0.72
C LEU A 171 32.27 9.01 1.05
N THR A 172 33.00 9.93 1.68
CA THR A 172 32.50 11.23 2.11
C THR A 172 31.99 12.08 0.93
N PRO A 173 32.79 12.33 -0.13
CA PRO A 173 32.31 13.10 -1.28
C PRO A 173 31.18 12.37 -2.01
N LEU A 174 31.23 11.05 -2.14
CA LEU A 174 30.17 10.30 -2.83
C LEU A 174 28.84 10.34 -2.05
N SER A 175 28.89 10.25 -0.72
CA SER A 175 27.70 10.37 0.13
C SER A 175 27.09 11.78 0.12
N LEU A 176 27.93 12.82 0.02
CA LEU A 176 27.48 14.22 -0.14
C LEU A 176 26.81 14.45 -1.51
N ILE A 177 27.43 13.95 -2.58
CA ILE A 177 26.83 14.00 -3.93
C ILE A 177 25.48 13.27 -3.92
N TRP A 178 25.44 12.07 -3.33
CA TRP A 178 24.25 11.24 -3.29
C TRP A 178 23.12 11.86 -2.46
N SER A 179 23.43 12.40 -1.28
CA SER A 179 22.46 13.11 -0.45
C SER A 179 21.97 14.39 -1.12
N GLY A 180 22.82 15.12 -1.84
CA GLY A 180 22.45 16.26 -2.67
C GLY A 180 21.47 15.88 -3.79
N VAL A 181 21.77 14.82 -4.56
CA VAL A 181 20.87 14.28 -5.59
C VAL A 181 19.52 13.89 -4.99
N MET A 182 19.52 13.28 -3.80
CA MET A 182 18.29 12.88 -3.12
C MET A 182 17.49 14.07 -2.58
N ALA A 183 18.14 15.11 -2.06
CA ALA A 183 17.48 16.33 -1.64
C ALA A 183 16.83 17.04 -2.83
N VAL A 184 17.55 17.12 -3.96
CA VAL A 184 17.02 17.66 -5.22
C VAL A 184 15.87 16.81 -5.74
N TYR A 185 15.99 15.48 -5.73
CA TYR A 185 14.92 14.56 -6.11
C TYR A 185 13.68 14.72 -5.23
N GLY A 186 13.87 14.84 -3.91
CA GLY A 186 12.82 15.12 -2.95
C GLY A 186 12.12 16.44 -3.26
N LEU A 187 12.87 17.53 -3.39
CA LEU A 187 12.34 18.85 -3.72
C LEU A 187 11.64 18.89 -5.09
N ALA A 188 12.19 18.23 -6.10
CA ALA A 188 11.61 18.14 -7.43
C ALA A 188 10.32 17.32 -7.40
N ALA A 189 10.31 16.21 -6.66
CA ALA A 189 9.09 15.44 -6.43
C ALA A 189 8.05 16.34 -5.75
N PHE A 190 8.38 17.02 -4.63
CA PHE A 190 7.46 17.92 -3.91
C PHE A 190 6.99 19.14 -4.69
N ARG A 191 7.82 19.76 -5.55
CA ARG A 191 7.44 20.92 -6.38
C ARG A 191 6.63 20.55 -7.62
N GLY A 192 6.86 19.37 -8.19
CA GLY A 192 6.13 18.90 -9.38
C GLY A 192 4.84 18.19 -8.98
N ARG A 193 3.73 18.94 -8.85
CA ARG A 193 2.32 18.48 -8.91
C ARG A 193 2.18 16.95 -9.06
N TRP A 194 2.17 16.27 -7.91
CA TRP A 194 2.50 14.85 -7.69
C TRP A 194 1.67 13.79 -8.43
N THR A 195 2.34 12.90 -9.18
CA THR A 195 1.93 11.49 -9.38
C THR A 195 3.14 10.52 -9.40
N PRO A 196 3.75 10.17 -8.26
CA PRO A 196 4.91 9.26 -8.22
C PRO A 196 4.62 7.84 -8.74
N PHE A 197 3.35 7.53 -8.97
CA PHE A 197 2.90 6.24 -9.49
C PHE A 197 2.90 6.17 -11.00
N ASP A 198 2.77 7.30 -11.71
CA ASP A 198 2.76 7.29 -13.18
C ASP A 198 4.16 7.01 -13.75
N SER A 199 5.21 7.23 -12.94
CA SER A 199 6.61 6.98 -13.34
C SER A 199 7.16 5.60 -12.96
N ILE A 200 6.52 4.86 -12.04
CA ILE A 200 7.05 3.57 -11.53
C ILE A 200 6.01 2.43 -11.59
N GLY A 201 4.72 2.74 -11.72
CA GLY A 201 3.74 1.72 -12.05
C GLY A 201 4.07 1.15 -13.44
N PRO A 202 4.28 -0.16 -13.61
CA PRO A 202 4.35 -0.72 -14.96
C PRO A 202 3.12 -0.24 -15.75
N TYR A 203 3.35 0.28 -16.96
CA TYR A 203 2.33 0.70 -17.93
C TYR A 203 1.48 -0.50 -18.40
N TRP A 204 0.91 -1.26 -17.48
CA TRP A 204 -0.19 -2.15 -17.79
C TRP A 204 -1.34 -1.22 -18.12
N LYS A 205 -1.59 -0.99 -19.41
CA LYS A 205 -2.87 -0.46 -19.90
C LYS A 205 -3.94 -1.21 -19.13
N GLN A 206 -4.54 -0.57 -18.11
CA GLN A 206 -5.77 -1.08 -17.53
C GLN A 206 -6.68 -1.21 -18.74
N ARG A 207 -7.02 -2.45 -19.11
CA ARG A 207 -7.92 -2.70 -20.23
C ARG A 207 -9.17 -1.87 -19.93
N LYS A 208 -9.32 -0.75 -20.65
CA LYS A 208 -10.62 -0.13 -20.87
C LYS A 208 -11.39 -1.21 -21.62
N LYS A 209 -12.24 -1.93 -20.91
CA LYS A 209 -13.42 -2.49 -21.54
C LYS A 209 -14.42 -1.35 -21.61
#